data_AF-A0A3M1GJ44-F1
#
_entry.id   AF-A0A3M1GJ44-F1
#
_cell.length_a   1.000
_cell.length_b   1.000
_cell.length_c   1.000
_cell.angle_alpha   90.00
_cell.angle_beta   90.00
_cell.angle_gamma   90.00
#
_symmetry.space_group_name_H-M   'P 1'
#
loop_
_entity.id
_entity.type
_entity.pdbx_description
1 polymer ?
#
loop_
_entity_poly.entity_id
_entity_poly.type
_entity_poly.pdbx_seq_one_letter_code
_entity_poly.pdbx_strand_id
1 'polypeptide(L)' 'MTEGKKRQIRRMFEKLRHPVLKLKRIKIDGLRLTGLLPGQWRYLTPEEVKRLKESVGLTDEDKKKMAV' A
#
# COMPACT_ATOMS: atom_id res chain seq x y z
N MET A 1 9.21 -2.73 -2.05
CA MET A 1 9.75 -1.75 -1.09
C MET A 1 8.93 -1.88 0.17
N THR A 2 9.56 -2.20 1.30
CA THR A 2 8.90 -2.51 2.58
C THR A 2 8.86 -1.31 3.52
N GLU A 3 9.62 -0.26 3.23
CA GLU A 3 9.67 1.00 3.99
C GLU A 3 9.27 2.21 3.14
N GLY A 4 9.01 3.34 3.80
CA GLY A 4 8.55 4.59 3.18
C GLY A 4 9.30 5.83 3.66
N LYS A 5 10.65 5.80 3.70
CA LYS A 5 11.44 6.96 4.17
C LYS A 5 11.21 8.20 3.30
N LYS A 6 11.31 9.39 3.90
CA LYS A 6 11.05 10.67 3.22
C LYS A 6 11.85 10.79 1.92
N ARG A 7 11.12 10.88 0.79
CA ARG A 7 11.68 11.01 -0.58
C ARG A 7 12.69 9.90 -0.96
N GLN A 8 12.60 8.70 -0.36
CA GLN A 8 13.57 7.62 -0.53
C GLN A 8 13.93 7.33 -1.99
N ILE A 9 12.93 7.07 -2.83
CA ILE A 9 13.15 6.76 -4.26
C ILE A 9 13.86 7.91 -4.97
N ARG A 10 13.42 9.15 -4.74
CA ARG A 10 14.05 10.33 -5.37
C ARG A 10 15.51 10.49 -4.94
N ARG A 11 15.80 10.35 -3.65
CA ARG A 11 17.16 10.42 -3.10
C ARG A 11 18.07 9.29 -3.62
N MET A 12 17.54 8.07 -3.75
CA MET A 12 18.29 6.94 -4.30
C MET A 12 18.73 7.23 -5.74
N PHE A 13 17.82 7.72 -6.57
CA PHE A 13 18.06 8.01 -7.99
C PHE A 13 18.88 9.29 -8.22
N GLU A 14 18.72 10.31 -7.36
CA GLU A 14 19.58 11.51 -7.34
C GLU A 14 21.06 11.14 -7.15
N LYS A 15 21.37 10.20 -6.25
CA LYS A 15 22.75 9.70 -6.03
C LYS A 15 23.35 9.03 -7.26
N LEU A 16 22.52 8.47 -8.13
CA LEU A 16 22.93 7.84 -9.38
C LEU A 16 22.97 8.82 -10.56
N ARG A 17 22.76 10.13 -10.31
CA ARG A 17 22.62 11.18 -11.35
C ARG A 17 21.47 10.96 -12.33
N HIS A 18 20.42 10.26 -11.90
CA HIS A 18 19.21 10.01 -12.68
C HIS A 18 17.98 10.60 -11.99
N PRO A 19 17.76 11.93 -12.03
CA PRO A 19 16.67 12.55 -11.29
C PRO A 19 15.29 12.03 -11.72
N VAL A 20 14.44 11.71 -10.74
CA VAL A 20 13.08 11.20 -10.99
C VAL A 20 12.15 12.36 -11.36
N LEU A 21 11.68 12.40 -12.60
CA LEU A 21 10.72 13.42 -13.06
C LEU A 21 9.30 13.16 -12.54
N LYS A 22 8.82 11.92 -12.71
CA LYS A 22 7.47 11.50 -12.30
C LYS A 22 7.55 10.21 -11.48
N LEU A 23 6.87 10.22 -10.34
CA LEU A 23 6.77 9.06 -9.46
C LEU A 23 5.29 8.80 -9.17
N LYS A 24 4.81 7.61 -9.52
CA LYS A 24 3.43 7.18 -9.29
C LYS A 24 3.44 5.85 -8.54
N ARG A 25 2.72 5.78 -7.42
CA ARG A 25 2.49 4.52 -6.70
C ARG A 25 1.33 3.79 -7.36
N ILE A 26 1.61 2.64 -7.94
CA ILE A 26 0.62 1.85 -8.69
C ILE A 26 0.01 0.70 -7.88
N LYS A 27 0.65 0.32 -6.78
CA LYS A 27 0.27 -0.83 -5.94
C LYS A 27 0.71 -0.61 -4.50
N ILE A 28 -0.07 -1.13 -3.55
CA ILE A 28 0.29 -1.27 -2.14
C ILE A 28 -0.16 -2.66 -1.72
N ASP A 29 0.77 -3.48 -1.24
CA ASP A 29 0.50 -4.87 -0.86
C ASP A 29 -0.31 -5.63 -1.93
N GLY A 30 -1.52 -6.13 -1.67
CA GLY A 30 -2.38 -6.77 -2.66
C GLY A 30 -3.16 -5.81 -3.58
N LEU A 31 -3.25 -4.53 -3.24
CA LEU A 31 -4.12 -3.55 -3.90
C LEU A 31 -3.45 -2.85 -5.10
N ARG A 32 -4.14 -2.80 -6.23
CA ARG A 32 -3.69 -2.11 -7.45
C ARG A 32 -4.56 -0.88 -7.76
N LEU A 33 -3.96 0.13 -8.39
CA LEU A 33 -4.65 1.34 -8.86
C LEU A 33 -5.44 1.11 -10.18
N THR A 34 -5.50 -0.12 -10.69
CA THR A 34 -6.16 -0.42 -11.97
C THR A 34 -7.63 0.01 -11.93
N GLY A 35 -8.09 0.72 -12.96
CA GLY A 35 -9.48 1.14 -13.11
C GLY A 35 -9.89 2.41 -12.36
N LEU A 36 -8.98 3.08 -11.64
CA LEU A 36 -9.27 4.37 -10.99
C LEU A 36 -8.61 5.53 -11.74
N LEU A 37 -9.40 6.56 -12.06
CA LEU A 37 -8.90 7.83 -12.59
C LEU A 37 -8.26 8.68 -11.47
N PRO A 38 -7.41 9.66 -11.82
CA PRO A 38 -6.89 10.60 -10.84
C PRO A 38 -8.01 11.29 -10.05
N GLY A 39 -7.89 11.32 -8.72
CA GLY A 39 -8.88 11.91 -7.82
C GLY A 39 -10.05 10.99 -7.45
N GLN A 40 -10.22 9.86 -8.13
CA GLN A 40 -11.24 8.88 -7.76
C GLN A 40 -10.81 8.00 -6.60
N TRP A 41 -11.81 7.49 -5.87
CA TRP A 41 -11.66 6.50 -4.83
C TRP A 41 -12.80 5.47 -4.95
N ARG A 42 -12.61 4.32 -4.31
CA ARG A 42 -13.65 3.29 -4.19
C ARG A 42 -13.53 2.60 -2.85
N TYR A 43 -14.60 1.95 -2.42
CA TYR A 43 -14.53 0.99 -1.32
C TYR A 43 -13.75 -0.26 -1.72
N LEU A 44 -13.05 -0.85 -0.75
CA LEU A 44 -12.41 -2.14 -0.90
C LEU A 44 -13.45 -3.25 -0.84
N THR A 45 -13.23 -4.29 -1.63
CA THR A 45 -14.05 -5.51 -1.56
C THR A 45 -13.77 -6.27 -0.26
N PRO A 46 -14.73 -7.07 0.26
CA PRO A 46 -14.52 -7.88 1.46
C PRO A 46 -13.27 -8.77 1.38
N GLU A 47 -12.98 -9.33 0.20
CA GLU A 47 -11.82 -10.17 -0.06
C GLU A 47 -10.50 -9.38 -0.01
N GLU A 48 -10.49 -8.15 -0.52
CA GLU A 48 -9.35 -7.25 -0.41
C GLU A 48 -9.07 -6.86 1.04
N VAL A 49 -10.12 -6.57 1.82
CA VAL A 49 -10.00 -6.26 3.25
C VAL A 49 -9.44 -7.46 4.00
N LYS A 50 -9.98 -8.66 3.77
CA LYS A 50 -9.50 -9.89 4.40
C LYS A 50 -8.01 -10.11 4.12
N ARG A 51 -7.59 -10.04 2.85
CA ARG A 51 -6.18 -10.21 2.46
C ARG A 51 -5.24 -9.20 3.11
N LEU A 52 -5.66 -7.93 3.21
CA LEU A 52 -4.84 -6.89 3.86
C LEU A 52 -4.67 -7.13 5.36
N LYS A 53 -5.69 -7.69 6.01
CA LYS A 53 -5.61 -8.02 7.43
C LYS A 53 -4.70 -9.23 7.65
N GLU A 54 -4.87 -10.27 6.83
CA GLU A 54 -4.02 -11.47 6.85
C GLU A 54 -2.54 -11.13 6.59
N SER A 55 -2.25 -10.20 5.68
CA SER A 55 -0.86 -9.83 5.34
C SER A 55 -0.08 -9.17 6.49
N VAL A 56 -0.79 -8.66 7.49
CA VAL A 56 -0.21 -8.08 8.71
C VAL A 56 -0.49 -8.94 9.97
N GLY A 57 -1.02 -10.16 9.78
CA GLY A 57 -1.31 -11.09 10.88
C GLY A 57 -2.53 -10.72 11.73
N LEU A 58 -3.41 -9.84 11.25
CA LEU A 58 -4.68 -9.53 11.90
C LEU A 58 -5.72 -10.53 11.41
N THR A 59 -5.93 -11.63 12.13
CA THR A 59 -6.97 -12.60 11.79
C THR A 59 -8.23 -12.32 12.62
N ASP A 60 -9.41 -12.65 12.10
CA ASP A 60 -10.68 -12.39 12.82
C ASP A 60 -10.79 -13.14 14.17
N GLU A 61 -9.86 -14.06 14.50
CA GLU A 61 -9.71 -14.66 15.83
C GLU A 61 -9.36 -13.62 16.93
N ASP A 62 -8.75 -12.48 16.58
CA ASP A 62 -8.37 -11.42 17.52
C ASP A 62 -9.59 -10.67 18.08
N LYS A 63 -10.69 -10.62 17.33
CA LYS A 63 -11.95 -10.01 17.81
C LYS A 63 -12.57 -10.76 18.98
N LYS A 64 -12.30 -12.07 19.10
CA LYS A 64 -12.85 -12.92 20.17
C LYS A 64 -12.07 -12.77 21.49
N LYS A 65 -10.83 -12.26 21.47
CA LYS A 65 -10.00 -12.02 22.66
C LYS A 65 -10.15 -10.62 23.27
N MET A 66 -10.59 -9.61 22.50
CA MET A 66 -10.82 -8.25 23.03
C MET A 66 -12.25 -8.03 23.56
N ALA A 67 -13.16 -8.97 23.34
CA ALA A 67 -14.56 -8.90 23.78
C ALA A 67 -14.89 -9.84 24.97
N VAL A 68 -13.87 -10.36 25.65
CA VAL A 68 -13.97 -11.19 26.87
C VAL A 68 -13.26 -10.48 28.01
#